data_AF-A0A9P6BUU5-F1
#
_entry.id   AF-A0A9P6BUU5-F1
#
_cell.length_a   1.000
_cell.length_b   1.000
_cell.length_c   1.000
_cell.angle_alpha   90.00
_cell.angle_beta   90.00
_cell.angle_gamma   90.00
#
_symmetry.space_group_name_H-M   'P 1'
#
loop_
_entity.id
_entity.type
_entity.pdbx_description
1 polymer ?
#
loop_
_entity_poly.entity_id
_entity_poly.type
_entity_poly.pdbx_seq_one_letter_code
_entity_poly.pdbx_strand_id
1 'polypeptide(L)'
;IKGAKVHTRTPQCQQCWKWGHMTGTCHHPAIHCPICSGPHTEANHHSIAGSCCGNPKATPPIPPTPADMPCSHICACINCGNPHTANNRHCPYWHH
;
A
#
# COMPACT_ATOMS: atom_id res chain seq x y z
N ILE A 1 29.49 -24.85 11.23
CA ILE A 1 28.53 -23.72 11.30
C ILE A 1 27.41 -24.04 10.32
N LYS A 2 26.23 -24.48 10.80
CA LYS A 2 25.10 -24.78 9.90
C LYS A 2 24.50 -23.44 9.46
N GLY A 3 24.70 -23.07 8.19
CA GLY A 3 24.13 -21.87 7.61
C GLY A 3 22.61 -21.92 7.72
N ALA A 4 22.01 -20.90 8.35
CA ALA A 4 20.57 -20.74 8.40
C ALA A 4 20.06 -20.70 6.95
N LYS A 5 19.12 -21.59 6.60
CA LYS A 5 18.37 -21.48 5.37
C LYS A 5 17.58 -20.18 5.46
N VAL A 6 18.05 -19.14 4.77
CA VAL A 6 17.27 -17.92 4.58
C VAL A 6 16.03 -18.38 3.81
N HIS A 7 14.87 -18.38 4.44
CA HIS A 7 13.61 -18.48 3.69
C HIS A 7 13.68 -17.38 2.65
N THR A 8 13.87 -17.72 1.38
CA THR A 8 13.78 -16.79 0.27
C THR A 8 12.32 -16.38 0.16
N ARG A 9 11.86 -15.52 1.07
CA ARG A 9 10.57 -14.86 0.95
C ARG A 9 10.55 -14.26 -0.43
N THR A 10 9.49 -14.56 -1.18
CA THR A 10 9.24 -13.92 -2.46
C THR A 10 9.44 -12.41 -2.28
N PRO A 11 10.27 -11.75 -3.11
CA PRO A 11 10.52 -10.32 -2.93
C PRO A 11 9.24 -9.53 -3.18
N GLN A 12 9.00 -8.50 -2.36
CA GLN A 12 7.96 -7.50 -2.61
C GLN A 12 8.58 -6.24 -3.19
N CYS A 13 8.10 -5.85 -4.36
CA CYS A 13 8.49 -4.61 -5.00
C CYS A 13 7.94 -3.41 -4.22
N GLN A 14 8.80 -2.48 -3.83
CA GLN A 14 8.39 -1.25 -3.11
C GLN A 14 7.81 -0.17 -4.05
N GLN A 15 7.86 -0.39 -5.36
CA GLN A 15 7.32 0.52 -6.37
C GLN A 15 5.86 0.20 -6.70
N CYS A 16 5.54 -1.06 -7.03
CA CYS A 16 4.18 -1.46 -7.36
C CYS A 16 3.48 -2.28 -6.27
N TRP A 17 4.17 -2.61 -5.17
CA TRP A 17 3.67 -3.43 -4.05
C TRP A 17 3.23 -4.86 -4.39
N LYS A 18 3.59 -5.34 -5.58
CA LYS A 18 3.38 -6.72 -5.99
C LYS A 18 4.51 -7.63 -5.52
N TRP A 19 4.13 -8.86 -5.17
CA TRP A 19 5.07 -9.95 -4.91
C TRP A 19 5.63 -10.51 -6.23
N GLY A 20 6.85 -11.07 -6.17
CA GLY A 20 7.44 -11.84 -7.27
C GLY A 20 8.64 -11.19 -7.96
N HIS A 21 8.97 -9.94 -7.62
CA HIS A 21 10.14 -9.25 -8.18
C HIS A 21 10.70 -8.19 -7.22
N MET A 22 11.95 -7.81 -7.45
CA MET A 22 12.61 -6.74 -6.69
C MET A 22 12.26 -5.37 -7.29
N THR A 23 12.35 -4.32 -6.48
CA THR A 23 12.12 -2.94 -6.93
C THR A 23 13.01 -2.58 -8.12
N GLY A 24 14.29 -2.98 -8.12
CA GLY A 24 15.24 -2.68 -9.19
C GLY A 24 14.93 -3.34 -10.54
N THR A 25 14.07 -4.36 -10.58
CA THR A 25 13.61 -5.01 -11.82
C THR A 25 12.17 -4.63 -12.17
N CYS A 26 11.60 -3.61 -11.50
CA CYS A 26 10.23 -3.19 -11.73
C CYS A 26 10.16 -2.20 -12.90
N HIS A 27 9.34 -2.52 -13.90
CA HIS A 27 9.08 -1.63 -15.04
C HIS A 27 7.86 -0.71 -14.82
N HIS A 28 7.28 -0.69 -13.62
CA HIS A 28 6.11 0.14 -13.34
C HIS A 28 6.50 1.64 -13.36
N PRO A 29 5.81 2.52 -14.09
CA PRO A 29 6.30 3.90 -14.31
C PRO A 29 6.22 4.81 -13.08
N ALA A 30 5.43 4.45 -12.07
CA ALA A 30 5.20 5.25 -10.87
C ALA A 30 5.20 4.40 -9.60
N ILE A 31 5.47 5.05 -8.47
CA ILE A 31 5.28 4.47 -7.13
C ILE A 31 3.79 4.41 -6.80
N HIS A 32 3.39 3.30 -6.19
CA HIS A 32 2.03 3.08 -5.73
C HIS A 32 1.95 3.14 -4.20
N CYS A 33 0.81 3.59 -3.72
CA CYS A 33 0.49 3.56 -2.31
C CYS A 33 0.10 2.13 -1.90
N PRO A 34 0.69 1.52 -0.85
CA PRO A 34 0.31 0.18 -0.42
C PRO A 34 -1.12 0.11 0.15
N ILE A 35 -1.73 1.25 0.47
CA ILE A 35 -3.06 1.36 1.08
C ILE A 35 -4.15 1.37 0.01
N CYS A 36 -4.02 2.25 -1.00
CA CYS A 36 -5.06 2.48 -2.01
C CYS A 36 -4.60 2.25 -3.45
N SER A 37 -3.35 1.82 -3.67
CA SER A 37 -2.74 1.64 -5.00
C SER A 37 -2.68 2.89 -5.88
N GLY A 38 -2.95 4.08 -5.34
CA GLY A 38 -2.83 5.36 -6.04
C GLY A 38 -1.37 5.78 -6.28
N PRO A 39 -1.11 6.72 -7.21
CA PRO A 39 0.23 7.14 -7.64
C PRO A 39 0.91 8.07 -6.64
N HIS A 40 1.10 7.61 -5.40
CA HIS A 40 1.72 8.34 -4.29
C HIS A 40 2.34 7.39 -3.26
N THR A 41 3.21 7.92 -2.40
CA THR A 41 3.80 7.15 -1.30
C THR A 41 2.81 6.91 -0.16
N GLU A 42 3.07 5.93 0.70
CA GLU A 42 2.30 5.75 1.94
C GLU A 42 2.30 7.02 2.82
N ALA A 43 3.46 7.68 2.95
CA ALA A 43 3.61 8.91 3.73
C ALA A 43 2.71 10.06 3.21
N ASN A 44 2.50 10.14 1.90
CA ASN A 44 1.68 11.19 1.31
C ASN A 44 0.19 10.80 1.22
N HIS A 45 -0.20 9.62 1.71
CA HIS A 45 -1.55 9.09 1.55
C HIS A 45 -2.62 10.04 2.08
N HIS A 46 -2.49 10.51 3.32
CA HIS A 46 -3.48 11.40 3.94
C HIS A 46 -3.53 12.77 3.27
N SER A 47 -2.47 13.21 2.59
CA SER A 47 -2.43 14.51 1.93
C SER A 47 -2.92 14.48 0.48
N ILE A 48 -2.87 13.31 -0.19
CA ILE A 48 -3.15 13.18 -1.63
C ILE A 48 -4.42 12.37 -1.90
N ALA A 49 -4.70 11.32 -1.12
CA ALA A 49 -5.86 10.49 -1.37
C ALA A 49 -7.14 11.30 -1.11
N GLY A 50 -7.93 11.51 -2.17
CA GLY A 50 -9.06 12.47 -2.15
C GLY A 50 -10.04 12.27 -0.98
N SER A 51 -10.35 11.03 -0.63
CA SER A 51 -11.23 10.71 0.51
C SER A 51 -10.56 10.96 1.88
N CYS A 52 -9.23 10.96 1.93
CA CYS A 52 -8.44 11.10 3.16
C CYS A 52 -7.96 12.53 3.39
N CYS A 53 -7.67 13.32 2.35
CA CYS A 53 -7.20 14.70 2.48
C CYS A 53 -8.31 15.69 2.86
N GLY A 54 -9.57 15.24 2.82
CA GLY A 54 -10.72 16.11 3.01
C GLY A 54 -10.92 17.05 1.83
N ASN A 55 -11.94 17.89 1.96
CA ASN A 55 -12.29 18.90 0.97
C ASN A 55 -12.79 20.16 1.71
N PRO A 56 -11.94 21.17 1.93
CA PRO A 56 -12.34 22.40 2.60
C PRO A 56 -13.31 23.26 1.75
N LYS A 57 -13.41 22.98 0.44
CA LYS A 57 -14.31 23.67 -0.49
C LYS A 57 -15.69 22.99 -0.61
N ALA A 58 -15.90 21.84 0.05
CA ALA A 58 -17.20 21.20 0.08
C ALA A 58 -18.20 21.96 0.98
N THR A 59 -19.50 21.74 0.76
CA THR A 59 -20.58 22.30 1.59
C THR A 59 -21.45 21.16 2.11
N PRO A 60 -21.33 20.75 3.39
CA PRO A 60 -20.39 21.27 4.40
C PRO A 60 -18.93 20.87 4.13
N PRO A 61 -17.94 21.59 4.72
CA PRO A 61 -16.53 21.23 4.60
C PRO A 61 -16.26 19.80 5.08
N ILE A 62 -15.50 19.03 4.31
CA ILE A 62 -15.10 17.67 4.68
C ILE A 62 -13.72 17.76 5.34
N PRO A 63 -13.57 17.45 6.63
CA PRO A 63 -12.27 17.44 7.28
C PRO A 63 -11.38 16.31 6.74
N PRO A 64 -10.05 16.46 6.76
CA PRO A 64 -9.15 15.35 6.49
C PRO A 64 -9.34 14.21 7.51
N THR A 65 -9.12 12.98 7.06
CA THR A 65 -9.10 11.80 7.94
C THR A 65 -7.84 11.87 8.82
N PRO A 66 -7.96 11.84 10.17
CA PRO A 66 -6.81 11.80 11.06
C PRO A 66 -5.89 10.62 10.75
N ALA A 67 -4.58 10.77 10.97
CA ALA A 67 -3.58 9.73 10.68
C ALA A 67 -3.86 8.39 11.39
N ASP A 68 -4.47 8.44 12.58
CA ASP A 68 -4.78 7.25 13.38
C ASP A 68 -6.14 6.61 13.07
N MET A 69 -6.92 7.21 12.15
CA MET A 69 -8.24 6.70 11.75
C MET A 69 -8.15 5.88 10.46
N PRO A 70 -8.95 4.81 10.32
CA PRO A 70 -9.01 4.05 9.08
C PRO A 70 -9.50 4.95 7.94
N CYS A 71 -8.95 4.73 6.74
CA CYS A 71 -9.36 5.45 5.55
C CYS A 71 -10.86 5.22 5.28
N SER A 72 -11.56 6.28 4.86
CA SER A 72 -12.99 6.23 4.52
C SER A 72 -13.29 5.49 3.20
N HIS A 73 -12.25 5.16 2.42
CA HIS A 73 -12.37 4.44 1.16
C HIS A 73 -11.99 2.97 1.30
N ILE A 74 -12.47 2.15 0.37
CA ILE A 74 -12.13 0.73 0.29
C ILE A 74 -10.62 0.58 0.06
N CYS A 75 -9.94 -0.06 1.01
CA CYS A 75 -8.54 -0.45 0.89
C CYS A 75 -8.48 -1.92 0.51
N ALA A 76 -8.29 -2.23 -0.77
CA ALA A 76 -8.16 -3.60 -1.26
C ALA A 76 -6.69 -3.90 -1.60
N CYS A 77 -6.18 -5.03 -1.11
CA CYS A 77 -4.83 -5.47 -1.40
C CYS A 77 -4.67 -5.74 -2.91
N ILE A 78 -3.67 -5.11 -3.55
CA ILE A 78 -3.37 -5.33 -4.98
C ILE A 78 -3.03 -6.79 -5.32
N ASN A 79 -2.62 -7.58 -4.33
CA ASN A 79 -2.19 -8.97 -4.52
C ASN A 79 -3.35 -9.96 -4.41
N CYS A 80 -4.30 -9.75 -3.49
CA CYS A 80 -5.35 -10.74 -3.20
C CYS A 80 -6.77 -10.16 -3.09
N GLY A 81 -6.96 -8.85 -3.26
CA GLY A 81 -8.27 -8.18 -3.22
C GLY A 81 -8.91 -8.02 -1.83
N ASN A 82 -8.35 -8.64 -0.80
CA ASN A 82 -8.88 -8.58 0.57
C ASN A 82 -8.69 -7.20 1.24
N PRO A 83 -9.49 -6.88 2.28
CA PRO A 83 -9.49 -5.57 2.95
C PRO A 83 -8.27 -5.37 3.87
N HIS A 84 -7.10 -5.26 3.27
CA HIS A 84 -5.85 -4.94 3.96
C HIS A 84 -4.84 -4.28 3.01
N THR A 85 -3.82 -3.64 3.59
CA THR A 85 -2.72 -3.03 2.83
C THR A 85 -1.84 -4.08 2.15
N ALA A 86 -1.20 -3.72 1.04
CA ALA A 86 -0.36 -4.63 0.28
C ALA A 86 0.88 -5.12 1.04
N ASN A 87 1.36 -4.37 2.04
CA ASN A 87 2.49 -4.72 2.91
C ASN A 87 2.07 -5.56 4.15
N ASN A 88 0.80 -5.94 4.27
CA ASN A 88 0.32 -6.72 5.40
C ASN A 88 0.87 -8.15 5.38
N ARG A 89 1.42 -8.61 6.51
CA ARG A 89 2.01 -9.94 6.68
C ARG A 89 0.98 -11.07 6.69
N HIS A 90 -0.31 -10.76 6.89
CA HIS A 90 -1.40 -11.72 6.76
C HIS A 90 -1.87 -11.92 5.31
N CYS A 91 -1.31 -11.18 4.34
CA CYS A 91 -1.58 -11.43 2.94
C CYS A 91 -1.14 -12.87 2.59
N PRO A 92 -1.94 -13.68 1.89
CA PRO A 92 -1.53 -15.02 1.50
C PRO A 92 -0.20 -15.02 0.73
N TYR A 93 0.03 -14.01 -0.11
CA TYR A 93 1.26 -13.84 -0.87
C TYR A 93 2.51 -13.53 -0.02
N TRP A 94 2.38 -13.20 1.26
CA TRP A 94 3.52 -13.02 2.18
C TRP A 94 4.21 -14.35 2.53
N HIS A 95 3.46 -15.45 2.53
CA HIS A 95 3.93 -16.76 3.00
C HIS A 95 4.42 -17.70 1.88
N HIS A 96 4.28 -17.30 0.62
CA HIS A 96 4.66 -18.06 -0.55
C HIS A 96 6.07 -17.70 -1.05
#